data_AF-A0A7J3V3G0-F1
#
_entry.id   AF-A0A7J3V3G0-F1
#
_cell.length_a   1.000
_cell.length_b   1.000
_cell.length_c   1.000
_cell.angle_alpha   90.00
_cell.angle_beta   90.00
_cell.angle_gamma   90.00
#
_symmetry.space_group_name_H-M   'P 1'
#
loop_
_entity.id
_entity.type
_entity.pdbx_description
1 polymer ?
#
loop_
_entity_poly.entity_id
_entity_poly.type
_entity_poly.pdbx_seq_one_letter_code
_entity_poly.pdbx_strand_id
1 'polypeptide(L)'
;MMRDAEPGFAKILKQSVMAYAFNIFGIVAGTIIAYYSGLFELAPWAVVIYPPILSARGVIGGLFCGRLGTALHLGTVQPRFFGNTKSFYLLFQAIVFLTFEATILMGLIAVFFRTLFLGMFLAEFWDMLNVLMATMALALAVISPLTLIVSFLSFKHGLDPDIVLYPVESTVSDLLITAIYIFVLNAYLAFNLFWRYAFAMISLAL
;
A
#
# COMPACT_ATOMS: atom_id res chain seq x y z
N MET A 1 -0.16 -38.89 -15.49
CA MET A 1 -1.14 -38.59 -14.42
C MET A 1 -0.38 -38.68 -13.10
N MET A 2 0.37 -37.64 -12.74
CA MET A 2 1.17 -37.62 -11.50
C MET A 2 0.25 -37.22 -10.36
N ARG A 3 0.10 -38.13 -9.39
CA ARG A 3 -0.51 -37.88 -8.08
C ARG A 3 0.54 -37.12 -7.27
N ASP A 4 0.47 -35.79 -7.27
CA ASP A 4 1.26 -35.00 -6.33
C ASP A 4 0.73 -35.31 -4.92
N ALA A 5 1.58 -35.95 -4.11
CA ALA A 5 1.27 -36.28 -2.73
C ALA A 5 0.98 -34.97 -1.96
N GLU A 6 -0.20 -34.87 -1.36
CA GLU A 6 -0.58 -33.72 -0.55
C GLU A 6 0.53 -33.43 0.47
N PRO A 7 1.05 -32.18 0.53
CA PRO A 7 2.09 -31.84 1.48
C PRO A 7 1.56 -32.09 2.89
N GLY A 8 2.23 -32.98 3.63
CA GLY A 8 1.82 -33.33 4.99
C GLY A 8 1.70 -32.09 5.88
N PHE A 9 0.72 -32.09 6.78
CA PHE A 9 0.38 -30.96 7.68
C PHE A 9 1.59 -30.24 8.29
N ALA A 10 2.61 -31.00 8.73
CA ALA A 10 3.84 -30.43 9.31
C ALA A 10 4.66 -29.57 8.31
N LYS A 11 4.64 -29.92 7.02
CA LYS A 11 5.30 -29.15 5.96
C LYS A 11 4.57 -27.83 5.72
N ILE A 12 3.24 -27.86 5.63
CA ILE A 12 2.41 -26.66 5.49
C ILE A 12 2.60 -25.76 6.71
N LEU A 13 2.51 -26.31 7.91
CA LEU A 13 2.68 -25.55 9.16
C LEU A 13 4.06 -24.89 9.23
N LYS A 14 5.13 -25.61 8.85
CA LYS A 14 6.48 -25.03 8.79
C LYS A 14 6.58 -23.89 7.79
N GLN A 15 5.99 -24.04 6.60
CA GLN A 15 5.97 -23.00 5.57
C GLN A 15 5.19 -21.77 6.02
N SER A 16 3.99 -21.95 6.56
CA SER A 16 3.16 -20.86 7.07
C SER A 16 3.83 -20.13 8.25
N VAL A 17 4.41 -20.85 9.21
CA VAL A 17 5.11 -20.22 10.34
C VAL A 17 6.33 -19.42 9.85
N MET A 18 7.09 -19.95 8.90
CA MET A 18 8.23 -19.24 8.32
C MET A 18 7.79 -17.99 7.53
N ALA A 19 6.69 -18.07 6.80
CA ALA A 19 6.07 -16.95 6.11
C ALA A 19 5.57 -15.87 7.10
N TYR A 20 4.87 -16.26 8.17
CA TYR A 20 4.38 -15.32 9.18
C TYR A 20 5.50 -14.72 10.04
N ALA A 21 6.61 -15.43 10.25
CA ALA A 21 7.77 -14.90 10.96
C ALA A 21 8.36 -13.66 10.27
N PHE A 22 8.18 -13.52 8.95
CA PHE A 22 8.57 -12.31 8.22
C PHE A 22 7.81 -11.06 8.69
N ASN A 23 6.58 -11.20 9.24
CA ASN A 23 5.84 -10.05 9.78
C ASN A 23 6.52 -9.41 11.00
N ILE A 24 7.54 -10.04 11.61
CA ILE A 24 8.37 -9.40 12.64
C ILE A 24 9.00 -8.10 12.11
N PHE A 25 9.31 -8.02 10.81
CA PHE A 25 9.81 -6.78 10.21
C PHE A 25 8.75 -5.66 10.23
N GLY A 26 7.45 -5.98 10.34
CA GLY A 26 6.39 -5.00 10.56
C GLY A 26 6.52 -4.23 11.88
N ILE A 27 7.25 -4.76 12.87
CA ILE A 27 7.58 -4.03 14.11
C ILE A 27 8.36 -2.74 13.79
N VAL A 28 9.17 -2.74 12.73
CA VAL A 28 9.91 -1.54 12.29
C VAL A 28 8.94 -0.44 11.86
N ALA A 29 7.85 -0.76 11.17
CA ALA A 29 6.82 0.22 10.79
C ALA A 29 6.16 0.83 12.03
N GLY A 30 5.79 -0.02 13.00
CA GLY A 30 5.25 0.43 14.28
C GLY A 30 6.24 1.28 15.08
N THR A 31 7.53 0.97 15.02
CA THR A 31 8.59 1.73 15.69
C THR A 31 8.77 3.11 15.06
N ILE A 32 8.67 3.22 13.73
CA ILE A 32 8.68 4.51 13.02
C ILE A 32 7.49 5.36 13.49
N ILE A 33 6.28 4.80 13.50
CA ILE A 33 5.07 5.49 14.01
C ILE A 33 5.27 5.96 15.45
N ALA A 34 5.81 5.10 16.32
CA ALA A 34 6.04 5.43 17.72
C ALA A 34 7.07 6.55 17.90
N TYR A 35 8.16 6.54 17.13
CA TYR A 35 9.18 7.59 17.15
C TYR A 35 8.62 8.95 16.73
N TYR A 36 7.72 8.97 15.74
CA TYR A 36 7.08 10.19 15.24
C TYR A 36 5.72 10.49 15.90
N SER A 37 5.42 9.86 17.03
CA SER A 37 4.14 10.05 17.73
C SER A 37 3.86 11.50 18.12
N GLY A 38 4.89 12.32 18.36
CA GLY A 38 4.75 13.75 18.60
C GLY A 38 4.12 14.54 17.43
N LEU A 39 4.15 14.02 16.19
CA LEU A 39 3.44 14.63 15.06
C LEU A 39 1.92 14.56 15.23
N PHE A 40 1.43 13.57 15.96
CA PHE A 40 -0.01 13.39 16.20
C PHE A 40 -0.55 14.36 17.25
N GLU A 41 0.29 14.88 18.14
CA GLU A 41 -0.09 15.96 19.05
C GLU A 41 -0.29 17.28 18.28
N LEU A 42 0.54 17.52 17.26
CA LEU A 42 0.43 18.68 16.37
C LEU A 42 -0.76 18.59 15.43
N ALA A 43 -1.10 17.38 14.97
CA ALA A 43 -2.20 17.12 14.05
C ALA A 43 -3.00 15.87 14.48
N PRO A 44 -4.00 16.02 15.37
CA PRO A 44 -4.78 14.89 15.89
C PRO A 44 -5.53 14.11 14.79
N TRP A 45 -5.88 14.79 13.69
CA TRP A 45 -6.54 14.17 12.53
C TRP A 45 -5.64 13.15 11.80
N ALA A 46 -4.32 13.25 11.93
CA ALA A 46 -3.37 12.35 11.30
C ALA A 46 -3.45 10.92 11.86
N VAL A 47 -3.82 10.75 13.14
CA VAL A 47 -4.00 9.41 13.72
C VAL A 47 -5.19 8.68 13.08
N VAL A 48 -6.24 9.42 12.74
CA VAL A 48 -7.50 8.84 12.23
C VAL A 48 -7.31 8.27 10.83
N ILE A 49 -6.46 8.88 10.00
CA ILE A 49 -6.27 8.48 8.60
C ILE A 49 -5.24 7.36 8.41
N TYR A 50 -4.33 7.14 9.36
CA TYR A 50 -3.24 6.18 9.18
C TYR A 50 -3.71 4.71 9.05
N PRO A 51 -4.57 4.17 9.93
CA PRO A 51 -5.02 2.79 9.81
C PRO A 51 -5.77 2.49 8.49
N PRO A 52 -6.70 3.36 8.03
CA PRO A 52 -7.31 3.21 6.71
C PRO A 52 -6.28 3.19 5.58
N ILE A 53 -5.27 4.08 5.61
CA ILE A 53 -4.20 4.13 4.60
C ILE A 53 -3.47 2.80 4.50
N LEU A 54 -3.04 2.27 5.64
CA LEU A 54 -2.31 1.00 5.71
C LEU A 54 -3.19 -0.16 5.21
N SER A 55 -4.45 -0.23 5.64
CA SER A 55 -5.39 -1.28 5.24
C SER A 55 -5.70 -1.24 3.76
N ALA A 56 -6.02 -0.08 3.20
CA ALA A 56 -6.36 0.05 1.78
C ALA A 56 -5.17 -0.33 0.91
N ARG A 57 -3.95 0.08 1.29
CA ARG A 57 -2.75 -0.29 0.54
C ARG A 57 -2.51 -1.80 0.58
N GLY A 58 -2.65 -2.45 1.72
CA GLY A 58 -2.50 -3.90 1.84
C GLY A 58 -3.50 -4.67 0.95
N VAL A 59 -4.76 -4.25 0.93
CA VAL A 59 -5.80 -4.87 0.08
C VAL A 59 -5.52 -4.66 -1.41
N ILE A 60 -5.17 -3.44 -1.82
CA ILE A 60 -4.87 -3.10 -3.22
C ILE A 60 -3.60 -3.84 -3.68
N GLY A 61 -2.55 -3.85 -2.86
CA GLY A 61 -1.30 -4.55 -3.14
C GLY A 61 -1.50 -6.06 -3.28
N GLY A 62 -2.25 -6.69 -2.38
CA GLY A 62 -2.57 -8.11 -2.47
C GLY A 62 -3.43 -8.48 -3.67
N LEU A 63 -4.44 -7.67 -3.99
CA LEU A 63 -5.22 -7.85 -5.21
C LEU A 63 -4.32 -7.76 -6.44
N PHE A 64 -3.42 -6.78 -6.47
CA PHE A 64 -2.48 -6.61 -7.57
C PHE A 64 -1.54 -7.82 -7.71
N CYS A 65 -0.89 -8.23 -6.62
CA CYS A 65 0.03 -9.36 -6.61
C CYS A 65 -0.65 -10.65 -7.07
N GLY A 66 -1.82 -10.99 -6.51
CA GLY A 66 -2.53 -12.22 -6.87
C GLY A 66 -3.04 -12.24 -8.31
N ARG A 67 -3.60 -11.12 -8.80
CA ARG A 67 -4.04 -11.00 -10.20
C ARG A 67 -2.89 -11.05 -11.18
N LEU A 68 -1.78 -10.38 -10.85
CA LEU A 68 -0.58 -10.38 -11.67
C LEU A 68 0.08 -11.76 -11.72
N GLY A 69 0.19 -12.45 -10.58
CA GLY A 69 0.71 -13.80 -10.48
C GLY A 69 -0.08 -14.79 -11.35
N THR A 70 -1.41 -14.74 -11.25
CA THR A 70 -2.30 -15.55 -12.10
C THR A 70 -2.13 -15.20 -13.58
N ALA A 71 -2.06 -13.91 -13.91
CA ALA A 71 -1.95 -13.45 -15.28
C ALA A 71 -0.62 -13.86 -15.95
N LEU A 72 0.47 -13.87 -15.18
CA LEU A 72 1.79 -14.37 -15.61
C LEU A 72 1.75 -15.90 -15.83
N HIS A 73 1.11 -16.65 -14.92
CA HIS A 73 1.00 -18.10 -15.03
C HIS A 73 0.16 -18.55 -16.23
N LEU A 74 -0.91 -17.81 -16.54
CA LEU A 74 -1.74 -18.03 -17.73
C LEU A 74 -1.12 -17.48 -19.02
N GLY A 75 0.04 -16.80 -18.95
CA GLY A 75 0.68 -16.16 -20.11
C GLY A 75 -0.10 -14.97 -20.69
N THR A 76 -1.13 -14.49 -20.00
CA THR A 76 -1.92 -13.33 -20.42
C THR A 76 -1.19 -12.00 -20.19
N VAL A 77 -0.16 -12.00 -19.35
CA VAL A 77 0.75 -10.88 -19.09
C VAL A 77 2.19 -11.41 -19.23
N GLN A 78 3.06 -10.62 -19.87
CA GLN A 78 4.49 -10.96 -19.97
C GLN A 78 5.27 -10.30 -18.83
N PRO A 79 6.40 -10.88 -18.38
CA PRO A 79 7.28 -10.26 -17.37
C PRO A 79 8.11 -9.11 -17.98
N ARG A 80 7.44 -8.08 -18.48
CA ARG A 80 8.02 -6.89 -19.13
C ARG A 80 7.28 -5.64 -18.66
N PHE A 81 8.02 -4.57 -18.38
CA PHE A 81 7.46 -3.29 -17.92
C PHE A 81 6.79 -2.48 -19.03
N PHE A 82 7.35 -2.52 -20.25
CA PHE A 82 6.87 -1.73 -21.39
C PHE A 82 6.48 -2.64 -22.55
N GLY A 83 5.44 -2.25 -23.30
CA GLY A 83 4.95 -3.01 -24.46
C GLY A 83 4.28 -4.33 -24.08
N ASN A 84 3.57 -4.36 -22.95
CA ASN A 84 2.89 -5.55 -22.46
C ASN A 84 1.50 -5.71 -23.08
N THR A 85 0.77 -6.75 -22.70
CA THR A 85 -0.57 -7.04 -23.20
C THR A 85 -1.61 -6.02 -22.72
N LYS A 86 -2.74 -5.92 -23.44
CA LYS A 86 -3.88 -5.08 -23.04
C LYS A 86 -4.35 -5.37 -21.61
N SER A 87 -4.29 -6.64 -21.18
CA SER A 87 -4.64 -7.08 -19.82
C SER A 87 -3.77 -6.45 -18.74
N PHE A 88 -2.47 -6.25 -19.00
CA PHE A 88 -1.57 -5.58 -18.06
C PHE A 88 -1.97 -4.12 -17.85
N TYR A 89 -2.21 -3.39 -18.94
CA TYR A 89 -2.61 -1.99 -18.87
C TYR A 89 -3.98 -1.82 -18.20
N LEU A 90 -4.93 -2.72 -18.48
CA LEU A 90 -6.23 -2.74 -17.79
C LEU A 90 -6.08 -3.01 -16.29
N LEU A 91 -5.22 -3.95 -15.89
CA LEU A 91 -4.96 -4.22 -14.47
C LEU A 91 -4.36 -3.00 -13.77
N PHE A 92 -3.37 -2.35 -14.40
CA PHE A 92 -2.74 -1.16 -13.85
C PHE A 92 -3.74 0.01 -13.73
N GLN A 93 -4.55 0.25 -14.76
CA GLN A 93 -5.62 1.25 -14.73
C GLN A 93 -6.65 0.96 -13.63
N ALA A 94 -7.05 -0.32 -13.47
CA ALA A 94 -7.97 -0.71 -12.41
C ALA A 94 -7.41 -0.43 -11.02
N ILE A 95 -6.10 -0.62 -10.81
CA ILE A 95 -5.44 -0.33 -9.53
C ILE A 95 -5.34 1.17 -9.26
N VAL A 96 -5.03 1.97 -10.28
CA VAL A 96 -5.04 3.44 -10.18
C VAL A 96 -6.44 3.91 -9.78
N PHE A 97 -7.46 3.44 -10.49
CA PHE A 97 -8.85 3.78 -10.22
C PHE A 97 -9.31 3.34 -8.83
N LEU A 98 -8.98 2.10 -8.43
CA LEU A 98 -9.31 1.58 -7.11
C LEU A 98 -8.60 2.36 -5.99
N THR A 99 -7.35 2.80 -6.22
CA THR A 99 -6.62 3.65 -5.28
C THR A 99 -7.31 5.00 -5.13
N PHE A 100 -7.69 5.62 -6.24
CA PHE A 100 -8.43 6.88 -6.24
C PHE A 100 -9.77 6.76 -5.50
N GLU A 101 -10.59 5.76 -5.85
CA GLU A 101 -11.88 5.49 -5.21
C GLU A 101 -11.73 5.24 -3.71
N ALA A 102 -10.80 4.35 -3.32
CA ALA A 102 -10.53 4.06 -1.93
C ALA A 102 -10.13 5.32 -1.16
N THR A 103 -9.31 6.18 -1.76
CA THR A 103 -8.84 7.42 -1.12
C THR A 103 -10.00 8.39 -0.86
N ILE A 104 -10.90 8.57 -1.82
CA ILE A 104 -12.10 9.39 -1.64
C ILE A 104 -12.99 8.81 -0.54
N LEU A 105 -13.27 7.51 -0.58
CA LEU A 105 -14.13 6.86 0.40
C LEU A 105 -13.56 6.97 1.81
N MET A 106 -12.26 6.71 1.96
CA MET A 106 -11.55 6.85 3.24
C MET A 106 -11.57 8.29 3.75
N GLY A 107 -11.37 9.27 2.87
CA GLY A 107 -11.45 10.69 3.22
C GLY A 107 -12.84 11.07 3.74
N LEU A 108 -13.91 10.65 3.05
CA LEU A 108 -15.29 10.89 3.47
C LEU A 108 -15.62 10.23 4.81
N ILE A 109 -15.18 8.98 5.01
CA ILE A 109 -15.38 8.27 6.28
C ILE A 109 -14.61 8.96 7.40
N ALA A 110 -13.34 9.33 7.18
CA ALA A 110 -12.53 10.03 8.17
C ALA A 110 -13.18 11.37 8.58
N VAL A 111 -13.74 12.11 7.63
CA VAL A 111 -14.54 13.32 7.88
C VAL A 111 -15.75 13.02 8.73
N PHE A 112 -16.53 12.01 8.35
CA PHE A 112 -17.75 11.65 9.05
C PHE A 112 -17.48 11.31 10.52
N PHE A 113 -16.51 10.43 10.78
CA PHE A 113 -16.10 10.07 12.13
C PHE A 113 -15.56 11.29 12.89
N ARG A 114 -14.73 12.11 12.27
CA ARG A 114 -14.18 13.30 12.95
C ARG A 114 -15.25 14.32 13.31
N THR A 115 -16.22 14.55 12.43
CA THR A 115 -17.37 15.43 12.71
C THR A 115 -18.19 14.91 13.88
N LEU A 116 -18.44 13.59 13.91
CA LEU A 116 -19.28 12.95 14.92
C LEU A 116 -18.63 12.94 16.31
N PHE A 117 -17.32 12.72 16.40
CA PHE A 117 -16.62 12.48 17.66
C PHE A 117 -15.80 13.66 18.19
N LEU A 118 -15.29 14.54 17.34
CA LEU A 118 -14.31 15.56 17.72
C LEU A 118 -14.72 17.00 17.33
N GLY A 119 -15.73 17.17 16.48
CA GLY A 119 -16.07 18.46 15.86
C GLY A 119 -15.02 18.88 14.83
N MET A 120 -15.43 19.49 13.71
CA MET A 120 -14.50 19.78 12.61
C MET A 120 -14.37 21.27 12.31
N PHE A 121 -13.13 21.74 12.16
CA PHE A 121 -12.82 22.96 11.43
C PHE A 121 -12.65 22.62 9.93
N LEU A 122 -13.39 23.31 9.05
CA LEU A 122 -13.33 23.15 7.58
C LEU A 122 -11.91 23.26 7.00
N ALA A 123 -11.00 23.97 7.68
CA ALA A 123 -9.61 24.12 7.25
C ALA A 123 -8.82 22.80 7.34
N GLU A 124 -9.07 21.99 8.37
CA GLU A 124 -8.34 20.74 8.60
C GLU A 124 -8.79 19.62 7.67
N PHE A 125 -9.98 19.74 7.08
CA PHE A 125 -10.47 18.80 6.07
C PHE A 125 -9.58 18.80 4.83
N TRP A 126 -9.26 19.99 4.31
CA TRP A 126 -8.41 20.12 3.13
C TRP A 126 -6.99 19.66 3.41
N ASP A 127 -6.47 19.95 4.60
CA ASP A 127 -5.17 19.47 5.05
C ASP A 127 -5.14 17.92 5.10
N MET A 128 -6.17 17.32 5.68
CA MET A 128 -6.31 15.87 5.77
C MET A 128 -6.42 15.22 4.39
N LEU A 129 -7.28 15.73 3.51
CA LEU A 129 -7.43 15.21 2.14
C LEU A 129 -6.13 15.32 1.34
N ASN A 130 -5.42 16.44 1.45
CA ASN A 130 -4.18 16.65 0.71
C ASN A 130 -3.11 15.64 1.15
N VAL A 131 -2.92 15.47 2.46
CA VAL A 131 -1.96 14.48 3.00
C VAL A 131 -2.37 13.05 2.63
N LEU A 132 -3.67 12.72 2.74
CA LEU A 132 -4.21 11.41 2.39
C LEU A 132 -3.97 11.08 0.91
N MET A 133 -4.37 11.98 0.00
CA MET A 133 -4.21 11.82 -1.45
C MET A 133 -2.74 11.78 -1.86
N ALA A 134 -1.90 12.68 -1.33
CA ALA A 134 -0.48 12.69 -1.64
C ALA A 134 0.23 11.42 -1.17
N THR A 135 -0.12 10.91 0.02
CA THR A 135 0.41 9.64 0.52
C THR A 135 0.03 8.48 -0.40
N MET A 136 -1.25 8.39 -0.80
CA MET A 136 -1.74 7.32 -1.69
C MET A 136 -1.14 7.40 -3.10
N ALA A 137 -0.99 8.60 -3.65
CA ALA A 137 -0.35 8.83 -4.94
C ALA A 137 1.14 8.43 -4.93
N LEU A 138 1.89 8.85 -3.91
CA LEU A 138 3.29 8.46 -3.76
C LEU A 138 3.42 6.95 -3.52
N ALA A 139 2.53 6.36 -2.73
CA ALA A 139 2.50 4.92 -2.51
C ALA A 139 2.23 4.16 -3.81
N LEU A 140 1.28 4.62 -4.62
CA LEU A 140 1.01 4.03 -5.93
C LEU A 140 2.25 4.12 -6.83
N ALA A 141 2.93 5.28 -6.86
CA ALA A 141 4.10 5.53 -7.69
C ALA A 141 5.34 4.73 -7.25
N VAL A 142 5.55 4.53 -5.95
CA VAL A 142 6.75 3.85 -5.41
C VAL A 142 6.52 2.36 -5.22
N ILE A 143 5.41 1.98 -4.59
CA ILE A 143 5.17 0.60 -4.16
C ILE A 143 4.70 -0.26 -5.34
N SER A 144 3.86 0.25 -6.24
CA SER A 144 3.33 -0.58 -7.34
C SER A 144 4.41 -1.06 -8.32
N PRO A 145 5.41 -0.25 -8.72
CA PRO A 145 6.56 -0.75 -9.48
C PRO A 145 7.37 -1.79 -8.72
N LEU A 146 7.51 -1.65 -7.39
CA LEU A 146 8.19 -2.67 -6.58
C LEU A 146 7.42 -3.99 -6.60
N THR A 147 6.09 -3.97 -6.44
CA THR A 147 5.23 -5.16 -6.56
C THR A 147 5.40 -5.83 -7.93
N LEU A 148 5.51 -5.04 -9.02
CA LEU A 148 5.78 -5.55 -10.37
C LEU A 148 7.16 -6.24 -10.46
N ILE A 149 8.22 -5.58 -10.00
CA ILE A 149 9.60 -6.12 -10.02
C ILE A 149 9.64 -7.44 -9.26
N VAL A 150 9.10 -7.45 -8.04
CA VAL A 150 9.10 -8.62 -7.16
C VAL A 150 8.30 -9.77 -7.79
N SER A 151 7.14 -9.49 -8.38
CA SER A 151 6.32 -10.49 -9.06
C SER A 151 7.00 -11.08 -10.30
N PHE A 152 7.64 -10.24 -11.13
CA PHE A 152 8.37 -10.70 -12.32
C PHE A 152 9.62 -11.51 -11.96
N LEU A 153 10.36 -11.08 -10.93
CA LEU A 153 11.51 -11.83 -10.42
C LEU A 153 11.08 -13.18 -9.86
N SER A 154 9.99 -13.23 -9.08
CA SER A 154 9.44 -14.47 -8.53
C SER A 154 9.08 -15.47 -9.63
N PHE A 155 8.35 -14.98 -10.65
CA PHE A 155 7.96 -15.79 -11.80
C PHE A 155 9.18 -16.35 -12.54
N LYS A 156 10.22 -15.53 -12.75
CA LYS A 156 11.45 -15.96 -13.43
C LYS A 156 12.24 -17.02 -12.65
N HIS A 157 12.17 -17.00 -11.32
CA HIS A 157 12.85 -17.97 -10.45
C HIS A 157 11.99 -19.20 -10.12
N GLY A 158 10.76 -19.28 -10.63
CA GLY A 158 9.84 -20.38 -10.34
C GLY A 158 9.39 -20.46 -8.87
N LEU A 159 9.51 -19.34 -8.14
CA LEU A 159 9.05 -19.24 -6.75
C LEU A 159 7.55 -18.98 -6.75
N ASP A 160 6.82 -19.74 -5.92
CA ASP A 160 5.39 -19.57 -5.73
C ASP A 160 5.11 -18.19 -5.08
N PRO A 161 4.44 -17.27 -5.80
CA PRO A 161 4.09 -15.96 -5.27
C PRO A 161 3.29 -16.05 -3.96
N ASP A 162 2.49 -17.11 -3.79
CA ASP A 162 1.51 -17.19 -2.71
C ASP A 162 2.11 -17.69 -1.38
N ILE A 163 3.27 -18.36 -1.40
CA ILE A 163 3.86 -18.97 -0.20
C ILE A 163 4.93 -18.08 0.46
N VAL A 164 5.71 -17.36 -0.33
CA VAL A 164 6.85 -16.56 0.18
C VAL A 164 6.78 -15.11 -0.25
N LEU A 165 6.22 -14.82 -1.42
CA LEU A 165 6.27 -13.48 -2.00
C LEU A 165 5.28 -12.55 -1.33
N TYR A 166 4.03 -12.99 -1.12
CA TYR A 166 2.99 -12.14 -0.53
C TYR A 166 3.32 -11.65 0.90
N PRO A 167 3.79 -12.50 1.85
CA PRO A 167 4.18 -12.03 3.17
C PRO A 167 5.32 -11.01 3.15
N VAL A 168 6.30 -11.21 2.27
CA VAL A 168 7.45 -10.31 2.11
C VAL A 168 7.01 -9.00 1.46
N GLU A 169 6.23 -9.07 0.38
CA GLU A 169 5.72 -7.90 -0.35
C GLU A 169 4.80 -7.05 0.52
N SER A 170 3.92 -7.68 1.30
CA SER A 170 3.05 -7.00 2.27
C SER A 170 3.87 -6.29 3.32
N THR A 171 4.84 -6.97 3.93
CA THR A 171 5.66 -6.35 5.00
C THR A 171 6.51 -5.19 4.49
N VAL A 172 7.10 -5.32 3.30
CA VAL A 172 7.86 -4.25 2.65
C VAL A 172 6.95 -3.08 2.28
N SER A 173 5.76 -3.37 1.74
CA SER A 173 4.76 -2.36 1.42
C SER A 173 4.30 -1.59 2.64
N ASP A 174 4.07 -2.28 3.77
CA ASP A 174 3.66 -1.69 5.05
C ASP A 174 4.73 -0.78 5.64
N LEU A 175 6.01 -1.16 5.50
CA LEU A 175 7.14 -0.32 5.88
C LEU A 175 7.22 0.94 5.01
N LEU A 176 7.11 0.77 3.68
CA LEU A 176 7.21 1.87 2.73
C LEU A 176 6.05 2.84 2.84
N ILE A 177 4.80 2.37 2.93
CA ILE A 177 3.63 3.24 3.10
C ILE A 177 3.74 4.03 4.40
N THR A 178 4.21 3.40 5.48
CA THR A 178 4.41 4.08 6.77
C THR A 178 5.50 5.15 6.68
N ALA A 179 6.63 4.84 6.02
CA ALA A 179 7.69 5.82 5.80
C ALA A 179 7.24 6.99 4.92
N ILE A 180 6.52 6.71 3.82
CA ILE A 180 5.94 7.73 2.93
C ILE A 180 4.95 8.60 3.70
N TYR A 181 4.06 7.98 4.49
CA TYR A 181 3.07 8.69 5.29
C TYR A 181 3.72 9.67 6.27
N ILE A 182 4.69 9.21 7.05
CA ILE A 182 5.42 10.06 8.00
C ILE A 182 6.20 11.16 7.27
N PHE A 183 6.84 10.85 6.13
CA PHE A 183 7.53 11.84 5.33
C PHE A 183 6.58 12.94 4.83
N VAL A 184 5.44 12.57 4.26
CA VAL A 184 4.42 13.52 3.79
C VAL A 184 3.89 14.35 4.95
N LEU A 185 3.53 13.72 6.07
CA LEU A 185 3.01 14.42 7.25
C LEU A 185 4.03 15.40 7.83
N ASN A 186 5.28 14.98 7.99
CA ASN A 186 6.35 15.84 8.51
C ASN A 186 6.63 17.02 7.56
N ALA A 187 6.73 16.78 6.26
CA ALA A 187 6.93 17.83 5.26
C ALA A 187 5.74 18.80 5.19
N TYR A 188 4.51 18.29 5.36
CA TYR A 188 3.29 19.11 5.42
C TYR A 188 3.27 20.02 6.66
N LEU A 189 3.63 19.47 7.82
CA LEU A 189 3.65 20.19 9.09
C LEU A 189 4.84 21.14 9.25
N ALA A 190 5.89 21.01 8.44
CA ALA A 190 7.01 21.96 8.40
C ALA A 190 6.62 23.38 7.89
N PHE A 191 5.32 23.68 7.74
CA PHE A 191 4.72 24.97 7.37
C PHE A 191 5.26 25.65 6.10
N ASN A 192 5.96 24.93 5.22
CA ASN A 192 6.40 25.49 3.94
C ASN A 192 5.26 25.44 2.92
N LEU A 193 4.86 26.61 2.42
CA LEU A 193 3.87 26.77 1.35
C LEU A 193 4.21 25.88 0.13
N PHE A 194 5.50 25.72 -0.14
CA PHE A 194 6.03 24.84 -1.18
C PHE A 194 5.51 23.40 -1.07
N TRP A 195 5.58 22.77 0.12
CA TRP A 195 5.16 21.39 0.31
C TRP A 195 3.65 21.22 0.14
N ARG A 196 2.86 22.21 0.59
CA ARG A 196 1.40 22.21 0.39
C ARG A 196 1.02 22.19 -1.08
N TYR A 197 1.68 23.02 -1.90
CA TYR A 197 1.46 23.03 -3.35
C TYR A 197 2.04 21.80 -4.05
N ALA A 198 3.21 21.30 -3.63
CA ALA A 198 3.80 20.09 -4.20
C ALA A 198 2.89 18.88 -3.99
N PHE A 199 2.35 18.71 -2.77
CA PHE A 199 1.41 17.63 -2.48
C PHE A 199 0.04 17.83 -3.14
N ALA A 200 -0.41 19.08 -3.32
CA ALA A 200 -1.59 19.37 -4.13
C ALA A 200 -1.39 18.95 -5.60
N MET A 201 -0.21 19.18 -6.18
CA MET A 201 0.10 18.73 -7.54
C MET A 201 0.19 17.21 -7.63
N ILE A 202 0.78 16.55 -6.62
CA ILE A 202 0.87 15.10 -6.56
C ILE A 202 -0.51 14.45 -6.40
N SER A 203 -1.38 15.04 -5.58
CA SER A 203 -2.76 14.55 -5.40
C SER A 203 -3.61 14.70 -6.67
N LEU A 204 -3.36 15.74 -7.48
CA LEU A 204 -3.97 15.90 -8.80
C LEU A 204 -3.46 14.90 -9.85
N ALA A 205 -2.32 14.26 -9.60
CA ALA A 205 -1.76 13.27 -10.52
C ALA A 205 -2.34 11.86 -10.33
N LEU A 206 -3.12 11.64 -9.26
CA LEU A 206 -3.86 10.40 -8.99
C LEU A 206 -5.23 10.43 -9.68
#